data_AF-A0A4Q5QI26-F1
#
_entry.id   AF-A0A4Q5QI26-F1
#
_cell.length_a   1.000
_cell.length_b   1.000
_cell.length_c   1.000
_cell.angle_alpha   90.00
_cell.angle_beta   90.00
_cell.angle_gamma   90.00
#
_symmetry.space_group_name_H-M   'P 1'
#
loop_
_entity.id
_entity.type
_entity.pdbx_description
1 polymer ?
#
loop_
_entity_poly.entity_id
_entity_poly.type
_entity_poly.pdbx_seq_one_letter_code
_entity_poly.pdbx_strand_id
1 'polypeptide(L)' 'MLLTERADATRKALQTHARSVGAADIMVPTELHVVEKLPLLGSGKPDFVAATRIAAQADGQPIADKKTDEEDAHAPSAP' A
#
# COMPACT_ATOMS: atom_id res chain seq x y z
N MET A 1 -9.91 -1.98 -0.30
CA MET A 1 -8.84 -2.10 0.71
C MET A 1 -8.31 -0.72 1.11
N LEU A 2 -7.94 -0.54 2.38
CA LEU A 2 -7.22 0.64 2.90
C LEU A 2 -5.92 0.22 3.61
N LEU A 3 -4.80 0.87 3.26
CA LEU A 3 -3.54 0.79 4.02
C LEU A 3 -3.37 2.04 4.89
N THR A 4 -2.88 1.89 6.12
CA THR A 4 -2.68 3.01 7.04
C THR A 4 -1.49 2.81 7.97
N GLU A 5 -0.81 3.89 8.35
CA GLU A 5 0.21 3.88 9.42
C GLU A 5 -0.39 4.01 10.83
N ARG A 6 -1.73 4.13 10.93
CA ARG A 6 -2.42 4.28 12.21
C ARG A 6 -2.56 2.91 12.90
N ALA A 7 -1.77 2.71 13.95
CA ALA A 7 -1.67 1.44 14.68
C ALA A 7 -2.98 0.93 15.31
N ASP A 8 -3.86 1.84 15.73
CA ASP A 8 -5.14 1.53 16.38
C ASP A 8 -6.33 1.56 15.40
N ALA A 9 -6.06 1.60 14.10
CA ALA A 9 -7.12 1.65 13.11
C ALA A 9 -7.95 0.36 13.12
N THR A 10 -9.26 0.51 13.33
CA THR A 10 -10.21 -0.60 13.27
C THR A 10 -11.34 -0.31 12.29
N ARG A 11 -11.83 -1.35 11.63
CA ARG A 11 -13.04 -1.29 10.79
C ARG A 11 -14.23 -0.71 11.56
N LYS A 12 -14.41 -1.08 12.83
CA LYS A 12 -15.50 -0.60 13.67
C LYS A 12 -15.43 0.92 13.90
N ALA A 13 -14.24 1.46 14.15
CA ALA A 13 -14.05 2.89 14.29
C ALA A 13 -14.39 3.63 12.98
N LEU A 14 -13.94 3.10 11.84
CA LEU A 14 -14.26 3.65 10.51
C LEU A 14 -15.77 3.62 10.21
N GLN A 15 -16.46 2.51 10.50
CA GLN A 15 -17.92 2.41 10.33
C GLN A 15 -18.67 3.39 11.23
N THR A 16 -18.27 3.48 12.50
CA THR A 16 -18.89 4.40 13.46
C THR A 16 -18.76 5.84 12.98
N HIS A 17 -17.56 6.23 12.52
CA HIS A 17 -17.33 7.56 11.98
C HIS A 17 -18.11 7.81 10.68
N ALA A 18 -18.09 6.86 9.73
CA ALA A 18 -18.83 6.96 8.47
C ALA A 18 -20.32 7.23 8.71
N ARG A 19 -20.96 6.47 9.61
CA ARG A 19 -22.36 6.69 10.00
C ARG A 19 -22.58 8.05 10.64
N SER A 20 -21.65 8.52 11.47
CA SER A 20 -21.75 9.83 12.12
C SER A 20 -21.73 11.01 11.13
N VAL A 21 -21.10 10.83 9.96
CA VAL A 21 -21.04 11.85 8.90
C VAL A 21 -22.05 11.59 7.77
N GLY A 22 -22.97 10.64 7.93
CA GLY A 22 -23.98 10.30 6.93
C GLY A 22 -23.43 9.55 5.71
N ALA A 23 -22.21 9.00 5.78
CA ALA A 23 -21.65 8.18 4.72
C ALA A 23 -22.25 6.77 4.75
N ALA A 24 -22.52 6.22 3.57
CA ALA A 24 -23.05 4.87 3.43
C ALA A 24 -22.01 3.82 3.83
N ASP A 25 -22.45 2.69 4.40
CA ASP A 25 -21.57 1.60 4.84
C ASP A 25 -20.70 1.03 3.70
N ILE A 26 -21.16 1.10 2.44
CA ILE A 26 -20.39 0.70 1.25
C ILE A 26 -19.14 1.57 1.00
N MET A 27 -19.11 2.78 1.54
CA MET A 27 -17.94 3.67 1.48
C MET A 27 -16.84 3.24 2.44
N VAL A 28 -17.15 2.38 3.42
CA VAL A 28 -16.17 1.88 4.38
C VAL A 28 -15.39 0.72 3.76
N PRO A 29 -14.06 0.81 3.63
CA PRO A 29 -13.25 -0.21 2.95
C PRO A 29 -13.44 -1.60 3.58
N THR A 30 -13.66 -2.66 2.79
CA THR A 30 -13.87 -4.06 3.27
C THR A 30 -12.64 -4.71 3.90
N GLU A 31 -11.46 -4.17 3.63
CA GLU A 31 -10.17 -4.60 4.19
C GLU A 31 -9.41 -3.38 4.71
N LEU A 32 -8.71 -3.56 5.83
CA LEU A 32 -7.92 -2.55 6.51
C LEU A 32 -6.61 -3.18 6.96
N HIS A 33 -5.49 -2.70 6.43
CA HIS A 33 -4.15 -3.17 6.80
C HIS A 33 -3.37 -2.03 7.44
N VAL A 34 -2.83 -2.31 8.62
CA VAL A 34 -1.91 -1.41 9.30
C VAL A 34 -0.50 -1.78 8.85
N VAL A 35 0.26 -0.78 8.39
CA VAL A 35 1.65 -0.93 7.96
C VAL A 35 2.52 0.01 8.78
N GLU A 36 3.78 -0.34 8.98
CA GLU A 36 4.72 0.55 9.68
C GLU A 36 4.97 1.85 8.89
N LYS A 37 5.08 1.72 7.56
CA LYS A 37 5.27 2.85 6.65
C LYS A 37 4.50 2.65 5.36
N LEU A 38 3.84 3.70 4.89
CA LEU A 38 3.25 3.74 3.58
C LEU A 38 4.36 3.85 2.53
N PRO A 39 4.30 3.04 1.46
CA PRO A 39 5.27 3.13 0.39
C PRO A 39 5.02 4.41 -0.40
N LEU A 40 6.06 5.21 -0.57
CA LEU A 40 6.03 6.47 -1.30
C LEU A 40 7.12 6.47 -2.38
N LEU A 41 6.86 7.18 -3.48
CA LEU A 41 7.87 7.54 -4.45
C LEU A 41 8.79 8.61 -3.88
N GLY A 42 9.96 8.85 -4.50
CA GLY A 42 10.88 9.94 -4.09
C GLY A 42 10.26 11.35 -4.10
N SER A 43 9.11 11.52 -4.77
CA SER A 43 8.32 12.76 -4.74
C SER A 43 7.35 12.88 -3.56
N GLY A 44 7.28 11.87 -2.69
CA GLY A 44 6.34 11.79 -1.56
C GLY A 44 4.92 11.34 -1.91
N LYS A 45 4.65 11.06 -3.19
CA LYS A 45 3.35 10.51 -3.63
C LYS A 45 3.24 9.01 -3.31
N PRO A 46 2.04 8.47 -3.10
CA PRO A 46 1.85 7.03 -2.89
C PRO A 46 2.43 6.18 -4.02
N ASP A 47 3.23 5.18 -3.67
CA ASP A 47 3.65 4.13 -4.60
C ASP A 47 2.61 3.02 -4.60
N PHE A 48 1.71 3.08 -5.57
CA PHE A 48 0.63 2.10 -5.70
C PHE A 48 1.13 0.69 -6.07
N VAL A 49 2.27 0.56 -6.77
CA VAL A 49 2.82 -0.76 -7.15
C VAL A 49 3.35 -1.48 -5.91
N ALA A 50 4.10 -0.77 -5.07
CA ALA A 50 4.53 -1.30 -3.78
C ALA A 50 3.35 -1.55 -2.84
N ALA A 51 2.38 -0.62 -2.77
CA ALA A 51 1.20 -0.79 -1.94
C ALA A 51 0.38 -2.04 -2.31
N THR A 52 0.20 -2.32 -3.61
CA THR A 52 -0.48 -3.53 -4.08
C THR A 52 0.28 -4.81 -3.73
N ARG A 53 1.62 -4.80 -3.73
CA ARG A 53 2.41 -5.96 -3.29
C ARG A 53 2.26 -6.23 -1.80
N ILE A 54 2.33 -5.18 -0.96
CA ILE A 54 2.12 -5.30 0.49
C ILE A 54 0.73 -5.86 0.79
N ALA A 55 -0.28 -5.35 0.09
CA ALA A 55 -1.65 -5.85 0.17
C ALA A 55 -1.78 -7.33 -0.17
N ALA A 56 -1.29 -7.74 -1.33
CA ALA A 56 -1.32 -9.13 -1.77
C ALA A 56 -0.65 -10.07 -0.76
N GLN A 57 0.48 -9.64 -0.17
CA GLN A 57 1.16 -10.40 0.89
C GLN A 57 0.30 -10.52 2.16
N ALA A 58 -0.37 -9.44 2.57
CA ALA A 58 -1.26 -9.44 3.73
C ALA A 58 -2.48 -10.37 3.53
N ASP A 59 -2.96 -10.50 2.30
CA ASP A 59 -4.08 -11.35 1.91
C ASP A 59 -3.66 -12.80 1.58
N GLY A 60 -2.36 -13.13 1.70
CA GLY A 60 -1.82 -14.45 1.37
C GLY A 60 -1.88 -14.80 -0.12
N GLN A 61 -2.01 -13.79 -1.00
CA GLN A 61 -2.03 -13.96 -2.45
C GLN A 61 -0.59 -14.03 -2.99
N PRO A 62 -0.30 -14.92 -3.96
CA PRO A 62 1.02 -14.98 -4.58
C PRO A 62 1.31 -13.69 -5.36
N ILE A 63 2.43 -13.04 -5.02
CA ILE A 63 2.94 -11.88 -5.77
C ILE A 63 3.64 -12.36 -7.05
N ALA A 64 3.21 -11.87 -8.21
CA ALA A 64 3.95 -12.06 -9.45
C ALA A 64 5.08 -11.02 -9.49
N ASP A 65 6.29 -11.43 -9.14
CA ASP A 65 7.49 -10.59 -9.28
C ASP A 65 7.77 -10.34 -10.76
N LYS A 66 7.43 -9.15 -11.25
CA LYS A 66 8.03 -8.65 -12.48
C LYS A 66 9.41 -8.10 -12.15
N LYS A 67 10.41 -8.93 -12.43
CA LYS A 67 11.84 -8.61 -12.42
C LYS A 67 12.09 -7.28 -13.16
N THR A 68 12.56 -6.27 -12.44
CA THR A 68 13.14 -5.07 -13.05
C THR A 68 14.58 -5.43 -13.42
N ASP A 69 14.76 -5.93 -14.64
CA ASP A 69 16.08 -5.95 -15.28
C ASP A 69 16.40 -4.51 -15.71
N GLU A 70 17.37 -3.88 -15.05
CA GLU A 70 18.31 -2.91 -15.65
C GLU A 70 19.40 -2.60 -14.60
N GLU A 71 20.28 -3.58 -14.44
CA GLU A 71 21.53 -3.49 -13.71
C GLU A 71 22.59 -2.87 -14.63
N ASP A 72 23.11 -1.72 -14.22
CA ASP A 72 24.41 -1.12 -14.56
C ASP A 72 25.11 -1.58 -15.86
N ALA A 73 24.76 -0.93 -16.98
CA ALA A 73 25.65 -0.84 -18.13
C ALA A 73 26.42 0.49 -18.09
N HIS A 74 27.38 0.62 -17.18
CA HIS A 74 28.47 1.59 -17.34
C HIS A 74 29.79 1.02 -16.81
N ALA A 75 30.41 0.14 -17.61
CA ALA A 75 31.81 -0.21 -17.41
C ALA A 75 32.68 1.05 -17.67
N PRO A 76 33.63 1.41 -16.80
CA PRO A 76 34.56 2.48 -17.10
C PRO A 76 35.55 2.00 -18.17
N SER A 77 35.55 2.67 -19.31
CA SER A 77 36.64 2.58 -20.28
C SER A 77 37.90 3.21 -19.68
N ALA A 78 38.93 2.41 -19.45
CA ALA A 78 40.29 2.87 -19.21
C ALA A 78 41.19 2.38 -20.34
N PRO A 79 42.28 3.11 -20.63
CA PRO A 79 42.76 3.38 -22.00
C PRO A 79 43.38 2.19 -22.73
#